data_AF-A0A1F2QJX9-F1
#
_entry.id   AF-A0A1F2QJX9-F1
#
_cell.length_a   1.000
_cell.length_b   1.000
_cell.length_c   1.000
_cell.angle_alpha   90.00
_cell.angle_beta   90.00
_cell.angle_gamma   90.00
#
_symmetry.space_group_name_H-M   'P 1'
#
loop_
_entity.id
_entity.type
_entity.pdbx_description
1 polymer ?
#
loop_
_entity_poly.entity_id
_entity_poly.type
_entity_poly.pdbx_seq_one_letter_code
_entity_poly.pdbx_strand_id
1 'polypeptide(L)'
;MTEGVFSFHRMQQACRADEPAAWRHFIKNYAPLAKQLLRHYFPEQEQRGLLAQIFREARADQARLWRSFAGTNEKEFVLHFCYFLLAQGRAARGGSPETPLTPENFWAVLQEFPPLQREMLTLIFHRYSPEELSAFLQFEPETIVAIVAQAREKLAAQLGSAAGGDLERRDHDALFAAVEKQRGEACVPDKTYVRFVDGQLTWREREEVERHLENCFYCLNRFAEFREVAHFFHVLPPADDAAVAELAAALGLPGQKPRAKKLPWWQRLLGG
;
A
#
# COMPACT_ATOMS: atom_id res chain seq x y z
N MET A 1 20.01 24.85 5.58
CA MET A 1 20.39 23.70 4.74
C MET A 1 19.37 23.63 3.63
N THR A 2 19.82 23.68 2.37
CA THR A 2 18.96 23.42 1.21
C THR A 2 18.21 22.11 1.45
N GLU A 3 16.90 22.05 1.18
CA GLU A 3 16.25 20.76 0.92
C GLU A 3 17.03 20.18 -0.26
N GLY A 4 18.02 19.34 0.04
CA GLY A 4 18.72 18.62 -1.00
C GLY A 4 17.66 17.80 -1.71
N VAL A 5 17.62 17.87 -3.04
CA VAL A 5 16.87 16.90 -3.81
C VAL A 5 17.41 15.53 -3.40
N PHE A 6 16.63 14.78 -2.62
CA PHE A 6 16.97 13.41 -2.30
C PHE A 6 16.55 12.57 -3.49
N SER A 7 17.50 11.88 -4.11
CA SER A 7 17.12 10.68 -4.86
C SER A 7 16.61 9.64 -3.87
N PHE A 8 15.76 8.72 -4.32
CA PHE A 8 15.25 7.63 -3.49
C PHE A 8 16.37 6.88 -2.74
N HIS A 9 17.44 6.49 -3.43
CA HIS A 9 18.58 5.80 -2.83
C HIS A 9 19.26 6.64 -1.73
N ARG A 10 19.45 7.95 -1.97
CA ARG A 10 20.04 8.84 -0.98
C ARG A 10 19.13 9.02 0.23
N MET A 11 17.82 9.15 0.02
CA MET A 11 16.84 9.21 1.11
C MET A 11 16.91 7.95 1.97
N GLN A 12 16.91 6.76 1.36
CA GLN A 12 16.97 5.48 2.06
C GLN A 12 18.23 5.38 2.92
N GLN A 13 19.41 5.68 2.36
CA GLN A 13 20.67 5.65 3.11
C GLN A 13 20.66 6.64 4.28
N ALA A 14 20.18 7.87 4.05
CA ALA A 14 20.15 8.90 5.07
C ALA A 14 19.10 8.63 6.17
N CYS A 15 17.95 8.01 5.85
CA CYS A 15 16.98 7.56 6.87
C CYS A 15 17.57 6.46 7.76
N ARG A 16 18.36 5.54 7.19
CA ARG A 16 19.06 4.49 7.95
C ARG A 16 20.17 5.06 8.85
N ALA A 17 20.78 6.17 8.45
CA ALA A 17 21.74 6.92 9.27
C ALA A 17 21.05 7.89 10.25
N ASP A 18 19.72 7.81 10.36
CA ASP A 18 18.88 8.64 11.22
C ASP A 18 18.98 10.15 10.98
N GLU A 19 19.20 10.57 9.73
CA GLU A 19 19.28 11.98 9.38
C GLU A 19 17.90 12.67 9.43
N PRO A 20 17.70 13.74 10.23
CA PRO A 20 16.39 14.38 10.37
C PRO A 20 15.83 14.96 9.06
N ALA A 21 16.69 15.44 8.17
CA ALA A 21 16.26 15.99 6.88
C ALA A 21 15.71 14.91 5.95
N ALA A 22 16.30 13.71 5.98
CA ALA A 22 15.83 12.57 5.19
C ALA A 22 14.50 12.04 5.72
N TRP A 23 14.33 11.96 7.04
CA TRP A 23 13.03 11.59 7.64
C TRP A 23 11.92 12.58 7.30
N ARG A 24 12.20 13.88 7.31
CA ARG A 24 11.22 14.90 6.87
C ARG A 24 10.85 14.72 5.40
N HIS A 25 11.83 14.42 4.55
CA HIS A 25 11.59 14.12 3.14
C HIS A 25 10.77 12.83 2.96
N PHE A 26 11.06 11.78 3.74
CA PHE A 26 10.32 10.53 3.73
C PHE A 26 8.87 10.73 4.18
N ILE A 27 8.65 11.46 5.28
CA ILE A 27 7.30 11.86 5.72
C ILE A 27 6.57 12.62 4.60
N LYS A 28 7.22 13.63 4.02
CA LYS A 28 6.62 14.48 2.99
C LYS A 28 6.09 13.68 1.80
N ASN A 29 6.84 12.69 1.32
CA ASN A 29 6.49 11.97 0.10
C ASN A 29 5.70 10.67 0.33
N TYR A 30 5.82 10.03 1.50
CA TYR A 30 5.24 8.70 1.73
C TYR A 30 4.14 8.67 2.79
N ALA A 31 4.05 9.68 3.67
CA ALA A 31 2.95 9.76 4.63
C ALA A 31 1.56 9.94 3.99
N PRO A 32 1.37 10.67 2.87
CA PRO A 32 0.07 10.76 2.20
C PRO A 32 -0.47 9.39 1.79
N LEU A 33 0.35 8.57 1.12
CA LEU A 33 0.01 7.20 0.75
C LEU A 33 -0.29 6.35 1.98
N ALA A 34 0.58 6.40 3.00
CA ALA A 34 0.36 5.64 4.23
C ALA A 34 -0.96 6.01 4.90
N LYS A 35 -1.26 7.31 4.99
CA LYS A 35 -2.51 7.82 5.58
C LYS A 35 -3.73 7.38 4.78
N GLN A 36 -3.67 7.43 3.45
CA GLN A 36 -4.74 6.96 2.57
C GLN A 36 -5.05 5.48 2.81
N LEU A 37 -4.03 4.61 2.76
CA LEU A 37 -4.21 3.17 2.94
C LEU A 37 -4.68 2.82 4.35
N LEU A 38 -4.14 3.48 5.38
CA LEU A 38 -4.55 3.24 6.76
C LEU A 38 -5.99 3.68 7.03
N ARG A 39 -6.46 4.77 6.42
CA ARG A 39 -7.87 5.20 6.52
C ARG A 39 -8.81 4.22 5.84
N HIS A 40 -8.40 3.66 4.72
CA HIS A 40 -9.17 2.67 3.97
C HIS A 40 -9.27 1.33 4.71
N TYR A 41 -8.12 0.75 5.05
CA TYR A 41 -8.07 -0.60 5.61
C TYR A 41 -8.24 -0.63 7.13
N PHE A 42 -7.80 0.41 7.85
CA PHE A 42 -7.68 0.48 9.32
C PHE A 42 -8.20 1.80 9.94
N PRO A 43 -9.42 2.26 9.60
CA PRO A 43 -9.90 3.61 9.97
C PRO A 43 -9.87 3.87 11.48
N GLU A 44 -10.29 2.91 12.30
CA GLU A 44 -10.29 3.05 13.76
C GLU A 44 -8.86 3.13 14.33
N GLN A 45 -7.92 2.38 13.77
CA GLN A 45 -6.53 2.38 14.21
C GLN A 45 -5.82 3.67 13.75
N GLU A 46 -6.12 4.15 12.53
CA GLU A 46 -5.60 5.44 12.03
C GLU A 46 -6.03 6.59 12.94
N GLN A 47 -7.30 6.63 13.35
CA GLN A 47 -7.82 7.61 14.32
C GLN A 47 -7.12 7.53 15.69
N ARG A 48 -6.64 6.35 16.10
CA ARG A 48 -5.88 6.15 17.33
C ARG A 48 -4.37 6.46 17.19
N GLY A 49 -3.94 6.99 16.05
CA GLY A 49 -2.56 7.42 15.82
C GLY A 49 -1.63 6.34 15.25
N LEU A 50 -2.18 5.31 14.59
CA LEU A 50 -1.39 4.22 13.98
C LEU A 50 -0.32 4.74 13.01
N LEU A 51 -0.58 5.82 12.26
CA LEU A 51 0.39 6.41 11.34
C LEU A 51 1.70 6.80 12.07
N ALA A 52 1.59 7.52 13.19
CA ALA A 52 2.74 7.94 13.97
C ALA A 52 3.46 6.76 14.64
N GLN A 53 2.72 5.72 15.05
CA GLN A 53 3.32 4.49 15.53
C GLN A 53 4.16 3.80 14.45
N ILE A 54 3.60 3.60 13.26
CA ILE A 54 4.28 2.95 12.14
C ILE A 54 5.56 3.69 11.76
N PHE A 55 5.53 5.02 11.68
CA PHE A 55 6.72 5.79 11.35
C PHE A 55 7.78 5.77 12.47
N ARG A 56 7.38 5.67 13.74
CA ARG A 56 8.33 5.40 14.84
C ARG A 56 8.98 4.03 14.71
N GLU A 57 8.21 3.00 14.37
CA GLU A 57 8.72 1.65 14.14
C GLU A 57 9.63 1.57 12.90
N ALA A 58 9.31 2.33 11.84
CA ALA A 58 10.16 2.46 10.67
C ALA A 58 11.50 3.14 11.01
N ARG A 59 11.53 4.04 12.00
CA ARG A 59 12.73 4.75 12.45
C ARG A 59 13.56 3.97 13.47
N ALA A 60 13.00 2.95 14.10
CA ALA A 60 13.72 2.13 15.08
C ALA A 60 14.99 1.52 14.46
N ASP A 61 16.01 1.28 15.30
CA ASP A 61 17.23 0.62 14.85
C ASP A 61 16.89 -0.74 14.22
N GLN A 62 17.54 -1.02 13.08
CA GLN A 62 17.28 -2.21 12.26
C GLN A 62 15.80 -2.45 11.91
N ALA A 63 15.00 -1.39 11.76
CA ALA A 63 13.59 -1.51 11.43
C ALA A 63 13.35 -2.47 10.25
N ARG A 64 12.33 -3.33 10.41
CA ARG A 64 11.97 -4.35 9.42
C ARG A 64 11.81 -3.75 8.03
N LEU A 65 11.20 -2.57 7.92
CA LEU A 65 11.01 -1.83 6.67
C LEU A 65 12.32 -1.77 5.85
N TRP A 66 13.42 -1.37 6.49
CA TRP A 66 14.70 -1.22 5.79
C TRP A 66 15.40 -2.56 5.60
N ARG A 67 15.41 -3.42 6.64
CA ARG A 67 16.15 -4.68 6.60
C ARG A 67 15.64 -5.64 5.54
N SER A 68 14.33 -5.72 5.33
CA SER A 68 13.74 -6.66 4.37
C SER A 68 13.57 -6.11 2.96
N PHE A 69 13.91 -4.84 2.70
CA PHE A 69 13.86 -4.28 1.36
C PHE A 69 15.14 -4.64 0.58
N ALA A 70 14.98 -5.38 -0.52
CA ALA A 70 16.06 -5.78 -1.42
C ALA A 70 15.97 -5.14 -2.82
N GLY A 71 14.99 -4.26 -3.04
CA GLY A 71 14.77 -3.62 -4.33
C GLY A 71 15.75 -2.48 -4.62
N THR A 72 15.72 -1.98 -5.86
CA THR A 72 16.68 -0.97 -6.34
C THR A 72 16.04 0.35 -6.79
N ASN A 73 14.71 0.44 -6.82
CA ASN A 73 14.00 1.63 -7.25
C ASN A 73 12.82 1.99 -6.32
N GLU A 74 12.28 3.19 -6.52
CA GLU A 74 11.20 3.73 -5.70
C GLU A 74 9.91 2.93 -5.85
N LYS A 75 9.52 2.50 -7.05
CA LYS A 75 8.28 1.73 -7.24
C LYS A 75 8.29 0.41 -6.47
N GLU A 76 9.41 -0.31 -6.50
CA GLU A 76 9.60 -1.52 -5.68
C GLU A 76 9.53 -1.21 -4.19
N PHE A 77 10.09 -0.08 -3.76
CA PHE A 77 10.03 0.33 -2.37
C PHE A 77 8.63 0.74 -1.93
N VAL A 78 7.87 1.47 -2.77
CA VAL A 78 6.49 1.85 -2.47
C VAL A 78 5.65 0.60 -2.26
N LEU A 79 5.78 -0.39 -3.15
CA LEU A 79 5.12 -1.69 -2.99
C LEU A 79 5.50 -2.34 -1.65
N HIS A 80 6.80 -2.47 -1.37
CA HIS A 80 7.31 -3.01 -0.10
C HIS A 80 6.81 -2.24 1.15
N PHE A 81 6.75 -0.92 1.08
CA PHE A 81 6.27 -0.06 2.14
C PHE A 81 4.79 -0.31 2.41
N CYS A 82 3.96 -0.50 1.37
CA CYS A 82 2.55 -0.85 1.54
C CYS A 82 2.36 -2.17 2.30
N TYR A 83 3.16 -3.20 2.04
CA TYR A 83 3.09 -4.43 2.85
C TYR A 83 3.49 -4.23 4.29
N PHE A 84 4.51 -3.42 4.53
CA PHE A 84 4.87 -3.03 5.87
C PHE A 84 3.69 -2.34 6.56
N LEU A 85 3.02 -1.39 5.90
CA LEU A 85 1.83 -0.70 6.44
C LEU A 85 0.68 -1.66 6.75
N LEU A 86 0.30 -2.51 5.80
CA LEU A 86 -0.83 -3.43 5.96
C LEU A 86 -0.55 -4.48 7.04
N ALA A 87 0.68 -4.98 7.15
CA ALA A 87 1.07 -5.89 8.22
C ALA A 87 0.97 -5.22 9.60
N GLN A 88 1.39 -3.96 9.71
CA GLN A 88 1.27 -3.20 10.96
C GLN A 88 -0.18 -2.89 11.33
N GLY A 89 -1.00 -2.53 10.34
CA GLY A 89 -2.44 -2.30 10.55
C GLY A 89 -3.15 -3.55 11.05
N ARG A 90 -2.90 -4.72 10.44
CA ARG A 90 -3.46 -6.00 10.90
C ARG A 90 -3.02 -6.34 12.32
N ALA A 91 -1.73 -6.16 12.63
CA ALA A 91 -1.20 -6.39 13.97
C ALA A 91 -1.84 -5.45 15.02
N ALA A 92 -2.06 -4.19 14.67
CA ALA A 92 -2.65 -3.18 15.56
C ALA A 92 -4.17 -3.37 15.78
N ARG A 93 -4.91 -3.83 14.77
CA ARG A 93 -6.33 -4.16 14.93
C ARG A 93 -6.52 -5.35 15.87
N GLY A 94 -5.72 -6.40 15.68
CA GLY A 94 -5.83 -7.64 16.45
C GLY A 94 -7.14 -8.39 16.17
N GLY A 95 -7.23 -9.61 16.73
CA GLY A 95 -8.38 -10.47 16.57
C GLY A 95 -8.40 -11.23 15.23
N SER A 96 -9.03 -12.40 15.25
CA SER A 96 -9.40 -13.17 14.07
C SER A 96 -10.88 -13.52 14.25
N PRO A 97 -11.70 -13.48 13.20
CA PRO A 97 -13.02 -14.09 13.29
C PRO A 97 -12.86 -15.58 13.66
N GLU A 98 -13.84 -16.13 14.37
CA GLU A 98 -13.80 -17.53 14.81
C GLU A 98 -13.73 -18.51 13.63
N THR A 99 -14.40 -18.16 12.53
CA THR A 99 -14.40 -18.95 11.29
C THR A 99 -14.15 -18.03 10.09
N PRO A 100 -12.88 -17.68 9.79
CA PRO A 100 -12.56 -16.82 8.65
C PRO A 100 -12.82 -17.53 7.33
N LEU A 101 -13.19 -16.76 6.30
CA LEU A 101 -13.01 -17.16 4.92
C LEU A 101 -11.55 -17.57 4.67
N THR A 102 -11.34 -18.77 4.13
CA THR A 102 -10.02 -19.27 3.78
C THR A 102 -9.61 -18.84 2.38
N PRO A 103 -8.30 -18.68 2.10
CA PRO A 103 -7.83 -18.43 0.74
C PRO A 103 -8.32 -19.47 -0.27
N GLU A 104 -8.40 -20.73 0.11
CA GLU A 104 -8.84 -21.83 -0.77
C GLU A 104 -10.31 -21.67 -1.16
N ASN A 105 -11.18 -21.37 -0.20
CA ASN A 105 -12.60 -21.17 -0.46
C ASN A 105 -12.84 -19.95 -1.34
N PHE A 106 -12.16 -18.84 -1.04
CA PHE A 106 -12.29 -17.62 -1.81
C PHE A 106 -11.73 -17.79 -3.23
N TRP A 107 -10.56 -18.42 -3.36
CA TRP A 107 -9.94 -18.66 -4.66
C TRP A 107 -10.78 -19.58 -5.55
N ALA A 108 -11.42 -20.61 -4.98
CA ALA A 108 -12.32 -21.48 -5.73
C ALA A 108 -13.46 -20.70 -6.42
N VAL A 109 -14.05 -19.70 -5.74
CA VAL A 109 -15.05 -18.82 -6.34
C VAL A 109 -14.42 -17.93 -7.41
N LEU A 110 -13.27 -17.30 -7.14
CA LEU A 110 -12.60 -16.43 -8.12
C LEU A 110 -12.27 -17.19 -9.42
N GLN A 111 -11.89 -18.46 -9.34
CA GLN A 111 -11.55 -19.27 -10.52
C GLN A 111 -12.71 -19.44 -11.52
N GLU A 112 -13.97 -19.26 -11.08
CA GLU A 112 -15.14 -19.28 -11.97
C GLU A 112 -15.28 -18.03 -12.85
N PHE A 113 -14.51 -16.98 -12.56
CA PHE A 113 -14.54 -15.72 -13.29
C PHE A 113 -13.34 -15.59 -14.24
N PRO A 114 -13.46 -14.85 -15.35
CA PRO A 114 -12.33 -14.46 -16.21
C PRO A 114 -11.24 -13.67 -15.44
N PRO A 115 -9.96 -13.71 -15.85
CA PRO A 115 -8.84 -13.17 -15.07
C PRO A 115 -9.02 -11.72 -14.59
N LEU A 116 -9.47 -10.83 -15.47
CA LEU A 116 -9.70 -9.42 -15.14
C LEU A 116 -10.83 -9.21 -14.11
N GLN A 117 -11.84 -10.08 -14.14
CA GLN A 117 -12.90 -10.08 -13.13
C GLN A 117 -12.41 -10.63 -11.79
N ARG A 118 -11.44 -11.55 -11.76
CA ARG A 118 -10.81 -12.02 -10.51
C ARG A 118 -10.07 -10.88 -9.82
N GLU A 119 -9.32 -10.11 -10.58
CA GLU A 119 -8.62 -8.92 -10.09
C GLU A 119 -9.62 -7.90 -9.52
N MET A 120 -10.67 -7.59 -10.27
CA MET A 120 -11.76 -6.72 -9.83
C MET A 120 -12.40 -7.20 -8.52
N LEU A 121 -12.78 -8.48 -8.44
CA LEU A 121 -13.36 -9.07 -7.23
C LEU A 121 -12.39 -9.05 -6.05
N THR A 122 -11.09 -9.22 -6.30
CA THR A 122 -10.05 -9.07 -5.27
C THR A 122 -10.04 -7.64 -4.70
N LEU A 123 -10.11 -6.63 -5.56
CA LEU A 123 -10.18 -5.23 -5.14
C LEU A 123 -11.50 -4.87 -4.44
N ILE A 124 -12.63 -5.46 -4.86
CA ILE A 124 -13.89 -5.35 -4.11
C ILE A 124 -13.74 -5.94 -2.71
N PHE A 125 -13.06 -7.07 -2.57
CA PHE A 125 -12.77 -7.66 -1.26
C PHE A 125 -11.86 -6.77 -0.42
N HIS A 126 -10.93 -6.04 -1.06
CA HIS A 126 -10.21 -4.92 -0.47
C HIS A 126 -11.08 -3.70 -0.15
N ARG A 127 -12.41 -3.81 -0.22
CA ARG A 127 -13.41 -2.82 0.21
C ARG A 127 -13.50 -1.58 -0.68
N TYR A 128 -13.04 -1.68 -1.92
CA TYR A 128 -13.30 -0.65 -2.91
C TYR A 128 -14.76 -0.66 -3.37
N SER A 129 -15.33 0.51 -3.57
CA SER A 129 -16.64 0.64 -4.19
C SER A 129 -16.56 0.41 -5.71
N PRO A 130 -17.66 0.00 -6.37
CA PRO A 130 -17.72 -0.06 -7.83
C PRO A 130 -17.32 1.26 -8.52
N GLU A 131 -17.70 2.40 -7.95
CA GLU A 131 -17.38 3.73 -8.46
C GLU A 131 -15.89 4.02 -8.35
N GLU A 132 -15.26 3.64 -7.23
CA GLU A 132 -13.81 3.76 -7.07
C GLU A 132 -13.09 2.87 -8.09
N LEU A 133 -13.50 1.60 -8.22
CA LEU A 133 -12.93 0.65 -9.20
C LEU A 133 -13.09 1.06 -10.65
N SER A 134 -14.16 1.76 -11.00
CA SER A 134 -14.31 2.31 -12.35
C SER A 134 -13.14 3.24 -12.71
N ALA A 135 -12.68 4.07 -11.76
CA ALA A 135 -11.52 4.95 -11.96
C ALA A 135 -10.20 4.17 -12.12
N PHE A 136 -10.08 2.97 -11.54
CA PHE A 136 -8.86 2.14 -11.60
C PHE A 136 -8.82 1.20 -12.82
N LEU A 137 -9.96 0.58 -13.15
CA LEU A 137 -10.05 -0.57 -14.05
C LEU A 137 -10.76 -0.25 -15.37
N GLN A 138 -11.32 0.96 -15.55
CA GLN A 138 -12.03 1.38 -16.76
C GLN A 138 -13.26 0.50 -17.10
N PHE A 139 -13.94 0.00 -16.08
CA PHE A 139 -15.24 -0.66 -16.22
C PHE A 139 -16.38 0.29 -15.86
N GLU A 140 -17.53 0.11 -16.49
CA GLU A 140 -18.77 0.76 -16.06
C GLU A 140 -19.20 0.21 -14.68
N PRO A 141 -19.57 1.07 -13.71
CA PRO A 141 -19.96 0.66 -12.36
C PRO A 141 -21.04 -0.44 -12.33
N GLU A 142 -22.01 -0.39 -13.23
CA GLU A 142 -23.11 -1.36 -13.30
C GLU A 142 -22.61 -2.78 -13.63
N THR A 143 -21.56 -2.87 -14.45
CA THR A 143 -20.92 -4.15 -14.78
C THR A 143 -20.23 -4.73 -13.54
N ILE A 144 -19.54 -3.88 -12.78
CA ILE A 144 -18.88 -4.29 -11.53
C ILE A 144 -19.94 -4.79 -10.52
N VAL A 145 -21.04 -4.05 -10.34
CA VAL A 145 -22.13 -4.44 -9.44
C VAL A 145 -22.70 -5.82 -9.79
N ALA A 146 -22.96 -6.10 -11.06
CA ALA A 146 -23.48 -7.40 -11.51
C ALA A 146 -22.50 -8.55 -11.21
N ILE A 147 -21.21 -8.36 -11.49
CA ILE A 147 -20.15 -9.34 -11.21
C ILE A 147 -20.03 -9.60 -9.71
N VAL A 148 -20.06 -8.54 -8.88
CA VAL A 148 -20.00 -8.66 -7.41
C VAL A 148 -21.19 -9.41 -6.85
N ALA A 149 -22.40 -9.13 -7.35
CA ALA A 149 -23.60 -9.85 -6.94
C ALA A 149 -23.47 -11.36 -7.22
N GLN A 150 -23.00 -11.72 -8.41
CA GLN A 150 -22.77 -13.12 -8.79
C GLN A 150 -21.71 -13.79 -7.91
N ALA A 151 -20.60 -13.10 -7.60
CA ALA A 151 -19.54 -13.65 -6.75
C ALA A 151 -20.02 -13.85 -5.31
N ARG A 152 -20.81 -12.91 -4.76
CA ARG A 152 -21.40 -13.03 -3.42
C ARG A 152 -22.40 -14.17 -3.34
N GLU A 153 -23.22 -14.39 -4.37
CA GLU A 153 -24.14 -15.53 -4.44
C GLU A 153 -23.37 -16.87 -4.41
N LYS A 154 -22.28 -16.97 -5.19
CA LYS A 154 -21.41 -18.16 -5.20
C LYS A 154 -20.73 -18.42 -3.86
N LEU A 155 -20.19 -17.37 -3.24
CA LEU A 155 -19.61 -17.47 -1.89
C LEU A 155 -20.65 -17.90 -0.85
N ALA A 156 -21.86 -17.33 -0.91
CA ALA A 156 -22.95 -17.72 -0.03
C ALA A 156 -23.36 -19.18 -0.22
N ALA A 157 -23.46 -19.65 -1.47
CA ALA A 157 -23.76 -21.05 -1.77
C ALA A 157 -22.68 -22.01 -1.24
N GLN A 158 -21.40 -21.63 -1.31
CA GLN A 158 -20.29 -22.45 -0.83
C GLN A 158 -20.16 -22.45 0.70
N LEU A 159 -20.39 -21.32 1.37
CA LEU A 159 -20.18 -21.16 2.81
C LEU A 159 -21.45 -21.43 3.64
N GLY A 160 -22.62 -21.48 3.00
CA GLY A 160 -23.90 -21.71 3.67
C GLY A 160 -24.23 -20.63 4.72
N SER A 161 -24.78 -21.05 5.87
CA SER A 161 -25.13 -20.12 6.97
C SER A 161 -23.94 -19.38 7.58
N ALA A 162 -22.70 -19.83 7.34
CA ALA A 162 -21.48 -19.13 7.77
C ALA A 162 -21.19 -17.86 6.94
N ALA A 163 -21.87 -17.67 5.81
CA ALA A 163 -21.75 -16.50 4.94
C ALA A 163 -22.50 -15.25 5.46
N GLY A 164 -23.22 -15.35 6.58
CA GLY A 164 -24.06 -14.26 7.07
C GLY A 164 -23.27 -12.97 7.35
N GLY A 165 -23.77 -11.84 6.84
CA GLY A 165 -23.22 -10.51 7.04
C GLY A 165 -22.34 -10.00 5.89
N ASP A 166 -21.61 -8.93 6.15
CA ASP A 166 -20.63 -8.33 5.22
C ASP A 166 -19.28 -9.05 5.39
N LEU A 167 -19.01 -10.02 4.50
CA LEU A 167 -17.80 -10.86 4.53
C LEU A 167 -16.54 -10.03 4.32
N GLU A 168 -16.60 -9.02 3.46
CA GLU A 168 -15.50 -8.12 3.14
C GLU A 168 -15.09 -7.30 4.37
N ARG A 169 -16.06 -6.88 5.19
CA ARG A 169 -15.76 -6.24 6.48
C ARG A 169 -15.24 -7.22 7.51
N ARG A 170 -15.87 -8.39 7.65
CA ARG A 170 -15.57 -9.39 8.70
C ARG A 170 -14.24 -10.10 8.50
N ASP A 171 -13.96 -10.55 7.28
CA ASP A 171 -12.93 -11.57 7.01
C ASP A 171 -11.71 -11.05 6.26
N HIS A 172 -11.77 -9.86 5.64
CA HIS A 172 -10.69 -9.30 4.82
C HIS A 172 -9.30 -9.47 5.45
N ASP A 173 -9.12 -9.03 6.69
CA ASP A 173 -7.80 -9.07 7.32
C ASP A 173 -7.28 -10.48 7.54
N ALA A 174 -8.15 -11.39 7.95
CA ALA A 174 -7.80 -12.78 8.22
C ALA A 174 -7.50 -13.51 6.91
N LEU A 175 -8.32 -13.29 5.88
CA LEU A 175 -8.14 -13.82 4.54
C LEU A 175 -6.77 -13.37 3.99
N PHE A 176 -6.51 -12.06 3.90
CA PHE A 176 -5.29 -11.57 3.29
C PHE A 176 -4.04 -11.82 4.16
N ALA A 177 -4.17 -11.93 5.49
CA ALA A 177 -3.09 -12.44 6.32
C ALA A 177 -2.76 -13.92 6.03
N ALA A 178 -3.76 -14.74 5.68
CA ALA A 178 -3.55 -16.12 5.28
C ALA A 178 -2.97 -16.21 3.86
N VAL A 179 -3.44 -15.38 2.92
CA VAL A 179 -2.89 -15.27 1.55
C VAL A 179 -1.41 -14.93 1.58
N GLU A 180 -0.99 -13.96 2.41
CA GLU A 180 0.42 -13.58 2.56
C GLU A 180 1.34 -14.75 2.98
N LYS A 181 0.80 -15.74 3.69
CA LYS A 181 1.55 -16.95 4.09
C LYS A 181 1.69 -17.98 2.96
N GLN A 182 0.96 -17.82 1.86
CA GLN A 182 1.01 -18.72 0.69
C GLN A 182 2.12 -18.37 -0.30
N ARG A 183 2.91 -17.33 -0.04
CA ARG A 183 4.05 -16.98 -0.88
C ARG A 183 4.99 -18.17 -1.04
N GLY A 184 5.19 -18.61 -2.28
CA GLY A 184 6.14 -19.66 -2.65
C GLY A 184 7.35 -19.13 -3.43
N GLU A 185 8.33 -20.01 -3.66
CA GLU A 185 9.53 -19.70 -4.47
C GLU A 185 9.21 -19.43 -5.94
N ALA A 186 8.12 -20.02 -6.45
CA ALA A 186 7.65 -19.83 -7.83
C ALA A 186 6.82 -18.55 -8.02
N CYS A 187 6.53 -17.80 -6.96
CA CYS A 187 5.74 -16.56 -7.06
C CYS A 187 6.51 -15.46 -7.82
N VAL A 188 5.77 -14.64 -8.55
CA VAL A 188 6.31 -13.52 -9.32
C VAL A 188 7.04 -12.55 -8.36
N PRO A 189 8.32 -12.20 -8.62
CA PRO A 189 9.05 -11.22 -7.82
C PRO A 189 8.53 -9.79 -8.00
N ASP A 190 8.63 -8.95 -6.98
CA ASP A 190 8.23 -7.53 -7.00
C ASP A 190 8.78 -6.74 -8.20
N LYS A 191 10.07 -6.91 -8.50
CA LYS A 191 10.71 -6.28 -9.68
C LYS A 191 10.02 -6.62 -11.00
N THR A 192 9.45 -7.82 -11.10
CA THR A 192 8.77 -8.30 -12.31
C THR A 192 7.40 -7.66 -12.45
N TYR A 193 6.68 -7.40 -11.35
CA TYR A 193 5.43 -6.63 -11.38
C TYR A 193 5.63 -5.20 -11.87
N VAL A 194 6.68 -4.53 -11.37
CA VAL A 194 7.02 -3.17 -11.82
C VAL A 194 7.30 -3.17 -13.33
N ARG A 195 8.14 -4.08 -13.81
CA ARG A 195 8.43 -4.22 -15.25
C ARG A 195 7.19 -4.57 -16.08
N PHE A 196 6.28 -5.37 -15.52
CA PHE A 196 5.04 -5.76 -16.20
C PHE A 196 4.13 -4.56 -16.43
N VAL A 197 3.86 -3.76 -15.40
CA VAL A 197 3.03 -2.55 -15.52
C VAL A 197 3.70 -1.48 -16.38
N ASP A 198 5.04 -1.37 -16.32
CA ASP A 198 5.79 -0.42 -17.14
C ASP A 198 5.95 -0.86 -18.60
N GLY A 199 5.41 -2.03 -19.00
CA GLY A 199 5.51 -2.55 -20.37
C GLY A 199 6.94 -2.93 -20.78
N GLN A 200 7.81 -3.25 -19.81
CA GLN A 200 9.23 -3.57 -20.00
C GLN A 200 9.52 -5.07 -20.07
N LEU A 201 8.48 -5.91 -20.03
CA LEU A 201 8.60 -7.34 -20.26
C LEU A 201 8.55 -7.65 -21.76
N THR A 202 9.31 -8.65 -22.17
CA THR A 202 9.12 -9.29 -23.47
C THR A 202 7.74 -9.96 -23.53
N TRP A 203 7.25 -10.24 -24.75
CA TRP A 203 5.97 -10.95 -24.95
C TRP A 203 5.89 -12.26 -24.14
N ARG A 204 6.97 -13.06 -24.17
CA ARG A 204 7.04 -14.34 -23.45
C ARG A 204 7.04 -14.17 -21.93
N GLU A 205 7.83 -13.23 -21.40
CA GLU A 205 7.84 -12.94 -19.96
C GLU A 205 6.45 -12.47 -19.49
N ARG A 206 5.76 -11.69 -20.32
CA ARG A 206 4.40 -11.23 -20.06
C ARG A 206 3.41 -12.41 -19.99
N GLU A 207 3.40 -13.31 -20.98
CA GLU A 207 2.55 -14.52 -20.95
C GLU A 207 2.83 -15.39 -19.70
N GLU A 208 4.11 -15.50 -19.30
CA GLU A 208 4.51 -16.25 -18.11
C GLU A 208 3.95 -15.64 -16.82
N VAL A 209 3.98 -14.30 -16.70
CA VAL A 209 3.37 -13.57 -15.57
C VAL A 209 1.86 -13.71 -15.59
N GLU A 210 1.19 -13.46 -16.71
CA GLU A 210 -0.26 -13.55 -16.85
C GLU A 210 -0.77 -14.94 -16.46
N ARG A 211 -0.16 -16.00 -17.00
CA ARG A 211 -0.47 -17.39 -16.63
C ARG A 211 -0.25 -17.69 -15.15
N HIS A 212 0.74 -17.06 -14.51
CA HIS A 212 0.93 -17.24 -13.07
C HIS A 212 -0.17 -16.54 -12.27
N LEU A 213 -0.55 -15.31 -12.63
CA LEU A 213 -1.63 -14.56 -11.98
C LEU A 213 -2.98 -15.27 -12.09
N GLU A 214 -3.21 -15.98 -13.18
CA GLU A 214 -4.42 -16.79 -13.36
C GLU A 214 -4.53 -17.96 -12.38
N ASN A 215 -3.41 -18.44 -11.82
CA ASN A 215 -3.34 -19.68 -11.06
C ASN A 215 -2.86 -19.51 -9.61
N CYS A 216 -2.40 -18.32 -9.22
CA CYS A 216 -1.85 -18.07 -7.89
C CYS A 216 -2.56 -16.89 -7.23
N PHE A 217 -3.41 -17.17 -6.24
CA PHE A 217 -4.17 -16.13 -5.54
C PHE A 217 -3.25 -15.12 -4.83
N TYR A 218 -2.15 -15.59 -4.22
CA TYR A 218 -1.14 -14.70 -3.64
C TYR A 218 -0.64 -13.67 -4.68
N CYS A 219 -0.27 -14.14 -5.87
CA CYS A 219 0.26 -13.25 -6.91
C CYS A 219 -0.80 -12.35 -7.53
N LEU A 220 -2.06 -12.80 -7.65
CA LEU A 220 -3.17 -11.95 -8.07
C LEU A 220 -3.41 -10.83 -7.06
N ASN A 221 -3.48 -11.16 -5.77
CA ASN A 221 -3.60 -10.19 -4.68
C ASN A 221 -2.47 -9.16 -4.73
N ARG A 222 -1.23 -9.65 -4.83
CA ARG A 222 -0.03 -8.82 -4.96
C ARG A 222 -0.11 -7.83 -6.11
N PHE A 223 -0.63 -8.27 -7.25
CA PHE A 223 -0.79 -7.43 -8.44
C PHE A 223 -1.87 -6.37 -8.26
N ALA A 224 -3.02 -6.75 -7.69
CA ALA A 224 -4.12 -5.83 -7.39
C ALA A 224 -3.67 -4.70 -6.44
N GLU A 225 -3.02 -5.05 -5.33
CA GLU A 225 -2.45 -4.07 -4.38
C GLU A 225 -1.37 -3.20 -5.04
N PHE A 226 -0.53 -3.75 -5.93
CA PHE A 226 0.45 -2.94 -6.66
C PHE A 226 -0.22 -1.88 -7.53
N ARG A 227 -1.32 -2.20 -8.22
CA ARG A 227 -2.05 -1.22 -9.04
C ARG A 227 -2.74 -0.16 -8.21
N GLU A 228 -3.37 -0.54 -7.10
CA GLU A 228 -3.94 0.38 -6.11
C GLU A 228 -2.88 1.39 -5.67
N VAL A 229 -1.74 0.88 -5.22
CA VAL A 229 -0.64 1.68 -4.70
C VAL A 229 -0.01 2.56 -5.76
N ALA A 230 0.20 2.04 -6.97
CA ALA A 230 0.75 2.79 -8.09
C ALA A 230 -0.17 3.97 -8.47
N HIS A 231 -1.50 3.77 -8.43
CA HIS A 231 -2.46 4.84 -8.64
C HIS A 231 -2.34 5.91 -7.55
N PHE A 232 -2.47 5.55 -6.27
CA PHE A 232 -2.44 6.53 -5.19
C PHE A 232 -1.11 7.26 -5.08
N PHE A 233 0.00 6.57 -5.27
CA PHE A 233 1.32 7.20 -5.27
C PHE A 233 1.48 8.21 -6.42
N HIS A 234 0.76 8.03 -7.53
CA HIS A 234 0.76 8.98 -8.63
C HIS A 234 -0.15 10.19 -8.40
N VAL A 235 -1.33 9.99 -7.81
CA VAL A 235 -2.35 11.07 -7.70
C VAL A 235 -2.26 11.87 -6.39
N LEU A 236 -1.68 11.31 -5.33
CA LEU A 236 -1.59 12.00 -4.04
C LEU A 236 -0.47 13.04 -4.04
N PRO A 237 -0.77 14.30 -3.65
CA PRO A 237 0.27 15.30 -3.50
C PRO A 237 1.16 14.98 -2.28
N PRO A 238 2.41 15.47 -2.27
CA PRO A 238 3.23 15.44 -1.06
C PRO A 238 2.53 16.13 0.11
N ALA A 239 2.80 15.68 1.33
CA ALA A 239 2.26 16.28 2.54
C ALA A 239 2.71 17.76 2.65
N ASP A 240 1.80 18.59 3.16
CA ASP A 240 2.12 19.97 3.47
C ASP A 240 3.08 20.09 4.67
N ASP A 241 3.67 21.27 4.85
CA ASP A 241 4.66 21.49 5.88
C ASP A 241 4.10 21.33 7.31
N ALA A 242 2.79 21.53 7.51
CA ALA A 242 2.14 21.37 8.80
C ALA A 242 2.01 19.89 9.18
N ALA A 243 1.54 19.06 8.26
CA ALA A 243 1.45 17.61 8.43
C ALA A 243 2.86 16.99 8.60
N VAL A 244 3.85 17.48 7.85
CA VAL A 244 5.26 17.05 8.04
C VAL A 244 5.75 17.44 9.43
N ALA A 245 5.47 18.65 9.91
CA ALA A 245 5.90 19.11 11.22
C ALA A 245 5.25 18.31 12.36
N GLU A 246 3.95 18.03 12.28
CA GLU A 246 3.20 17.24 13.26
C GLU A 246 3.79 15.83 13.39
N LEU A 247 3.93 15.11 12.27
CA LEU A 247 4.46 13.76 12.29
C LEU A 247 5.94 13.74 12.69
N ALA A 248 6.75 14.70 12.21
CA ALA A 248 8.14 14.84 12.62
C ALA A 248 8.29 15.07 14.14
N ALA A 249 7.39 15.86 14.74
CA ALA A 249 7.37 16.06 16.19
C ALA A 249 7.01 14.77 16.93
N ALA A 250 6.02 14.00 16.45
CA ALA A 250 5.67 12.70 17.01
C ALA A 250 6.82 11.68 16.93
N LEU A 251 7.72 11.84 15.96
CA LEU A 251 8.93 11.03 15.84
C LEU A 251 10.09 11.54 16.72
N GLY A 252 9.97 12.70 17.36
CA GLY A 252 11.04 13.31 18.14
C GLY A 252 12.16 13.90 17.27
N LEU A 253 11.86 14.32 16.04
CA LEU A 253 12.85 14.95 15.16
C LEU A 253 13.09 16.41 15.58
N PRO A 254 14.35 16.89 15.58
CA PRO A 254 14.67 18.27 15.94
C PRO A 254 13.94 19.24 15.02
N GLY A 255 13.38 20.32 15.59
CA GLY A 255 12.66 21.35 14.84
C GLY A 255 13.48 21.89 13.68
N GLN A 256 12.84 22.11 12.53
CA GLN A 256 13.51 22.70 11.38
C GLN A 256 13.70 24.19 11.67
N LYS A 257 14.95 24.66 11.76
CA LYS A 257 15.20 26.10 11.93
C LYS A 257 14.56 26.84 10.75
N PRO A 258 13.73 27.89 10.99
CA PRO A 258 13.14 28.65 9.91
C PRO A 258 14.26 29.14 9.00
N ARG A 259 14.10 28.94 7.69
CA ARG A 259 15.07 29.40 6.71
C ARG A 259 15.21 30.90 6.92
N ALA A 260 16.39 31.35 7.34
CA ALA A 260 16.69 32.77 7.37
C ALA A 260 16.37 33.30 5.97
N LYS A 261 15.35 34.17 5.86
CA LYS A 261 15.09 34.89 4.61
C LYS A 261 16.44 35.50 4.23
N LYS A 262 17.00 35.08 3.09
CA LYS A 262 18.19 35.75 2.57
C LYS A 262 17.70 37.15 2.20
N LEU A 263 17.79 38.08 3.15
CA LEU A 263 17.55 39.49 2.90
C LEU A 263 18.43 39.86 1.69
N PRO A 264 17.86 40.44 0.62
CA PRO A 264 18.63 40.97 -0.48
C PRO A 264 19.78 41.85 0.05
N TRP A 265 20.90 41.86 -0.66
CA TRP A 265 22.13 42.53 -0.22
C TRP A 265 21.91 44.01 0.17
N TRP A 266 20.96 44.71 -0.46
CA TRP A 266 20.58 46.08 -0.15
C TRP A 266 19.89 46.25 1.22
N GLN A 267 19.13 45.26 1.70
CA GLN A 267 18.55 45.29 3.06
C GLN A 267 19.57 45.04 4.17
N ARG A 268 20.78 44.54 3.83
CA ARG A 268 21.89 44.37 4.79
C ARG A 268 22.74 45.64 4.95
N LEU A 269 22.69 46.55 3.97
CA LEU A 269 23.44 47.80 3.99
C LEU A 269 22.71 48.96 4.69
N LEU A 270 21.39 48.87 4.84
CA LEU A 270 20.56 49.91 5.47
C LEU A 270 20.26 49.66 6.96
N GLY A 271 20.86 48.63 7.55
CA GLY A 271 20.64 48.23 8.95
C GLY A 271 21.92 48.15 9.79
N GLY A 272 22.94 48.94 9.44
CA GLY A 272 24.16 49.14 10.23
C GLY A 272 24.22 50.58 10.77
#